data_AF-A0A2D4GQE6-F1
#
_entry.id   AF-A0A2D4GQE6-F1
#
_cell.length_a   1.000
_cell.length_b   1.000
_cell.length_c   1.000
_cell.angle_alpha   90.00
_cell.angle_beta   90.00
_cell.angle_gamma   90.00
#
_symmetry.space_group_name_H-M   'P 1'
#
loop_
_entity.id
_entity.type
_entity.pdbx_description
1 polymer ?
#
loop_
_entity_poly.entity_id
_entity_poly.type
_entity_poly.pdbx_seq_one_letter_code
_entity_poly.pdbx_strand_id
1 'polypeptide(L)'
;AKHEGTTPESLRESVINWAEALLDKDLKDNKSIGEHGACHLLQHVGQDKVRVLTHCNTGSLATAGYGTALGIIRSLHARGCLEHVYCTETRPYNQGARLTAYELVYEQVPSTLIADSMASLAMKEKKITGRCLVFFFFCITPVLSRFHARI
;
A
#
# COMPACT_ATOMS: atom_id res chain seq x y z
N ALA A 1 -36.71 9.30 10.01
CA ALA A 1 -37.57 8.44 10.85
C ALA A 1 -36.83 8.19 12.17
N LYS A 2 -37.46 8.42 13.33
CA LYS A 2 -36.89 7.97 14.62
C LYS A 2 -36.97 6.45 14.61
N HIS A 3 -35.83 5.76 14.65
CA HIS A 3 -35.80 4.29 14.77
C HIS A 3 -36.29 3.92 16.18
N GLU A 4 -37.60 3.71 16.32
CA GLU A 4 -38.21 3.15 17.52
C GLU A 4 -37.55 1.80 17.84
N GLY A 5 -36.96 1.67 19.03
CA GLY A 5 -36.25 0.48 19.48
C GLY A 5 -34.72 0.57 19.55
N THR A 6 -34.11 1.70 19.14
CA THR A 6 -32.65 1.88 19.28
C THR A 6 -32.31 2.34 20.70
N THR A 7 -31.64 1.49 21.48
CA THR A 7 -31.08 1.89 22.79
C THR A 7 -29.69 2.53 22.62
N PRO A 8 -29.25 3.39 23.56
CA PRO A 8 -27.89 3.92 23.55
C PRO A 8 -26.81 2.84 23.50
N GLU A 9 -27.04 1.70 24.14
CA GLU A 9 -26.14 0.54 24.16
C GLU A 9 -26.08 -0.13 22.78
N SER A 10 -27.23 -0.37 22.15
CA SER A 10 -27.30 -0.95 20.81
C SER A 10 -26.65 -0.04 19.75
N LEU A 11 -26.81 1.28 19.88
CA LEU A 11 -26.14 2.23 19.01
C LEU A 11 -24.61 2.20 19.19
N ARG A 12 -24.14 2.17 20.44
CA ARG A 12 -22.71 2.05 20.77
C ARG A 12 -22.10 0.80 20.15
N GLU A 13 -22.74 -0.36 20.36
CA GLU A 13 -22.26 -1.63 19.80
C GLU A 13 -22.25 -1.62 18.28
N SER A 14 -23.29 -1.07 17.65
CA SER A 14 -23.35 -0.95 16.19
C SER A 14 -22.18 -0.13 15.61
N VAL A 15 -21.82 0.98 16.27
CA VAL A 15 -20.68 1.82 15.85
C VAL A 15 -19.36 1.07 16.04
N ILE A 16 -19.16 0.37 17.16
CA ILE A 16 -17.96 -0.44 17.41
C ILE A 16 -17.82 -1.53 16.35
N ASN A 17 -18.88 -2.31 16.13
CA ASN A 17 -18.89 -3.39 15.13
C ASN A 17 -18.60 -2.85 13.72
N TRP A 18 -19.12 -1.68 13.38
CA TRP A 18 -18.84 -1.05 12.09
C TRP A 18 -17.36 -0.63 11.95
N ALA A 19 -16.78 -0.06 13.01
CA ALA A 19 -15.37 0.33 13.02
C ALA A 19 -14.42 -0.87 12.91
N GLU A 20 -14.72 -1.96 13.61
CA GLU A 20 -13.97 -3.23 13.52
C GLU A 20 -14.10 -3.86 12.13
N ALA A 21 -15.32 -3.89 11.57
CA ALA A 21 -15.55 -4.37 10.22
C ALA A 21 -14.82 -3.52 9.15
N LEU A 22 -14.67 -2.22 9.38
CA LEU A 22 -13.91 -1.34 8.50
C LEU A 22 -12.41 -1.67 8.52
N LEU A 23 -11.86 -1.95 9.70
CA LEU A 23 -10.46 -2.39 9.85
C LEU A 23 -10.20 -3.69 9.09
N ASP A 24 -11.05 -4.70 9.31
CA ASP A 24 -10.95 -6.00 8.62
C ASP A 24 -11.08 -5.87 7.10
N LYS A 25 -11.97 -4.97 6.65
CA LYS A 25 -12.14 -4.68 5.24
C LYS A 25 -10.88 -4.05 4.63
N ASP A 26 -10.29 -3.04 5.28
CA ASP A 26 -9.08 -2.39 4.75
C ASP A 26 -7.91 -3.37 4.65
N LEU A 27 -7.74 -4.26 5.63
CA LEU A 27 -6.73 -5.33 5.58
C LEU A 27 -6.94 -6.28 4.39
N LYS A 28 -8.19 -6.69 4.13
CA LYS A 28 -8.54 -7.57 2.99
C LYS A 28 -8.33 -6.87 1.65
N ASP A 29 -8.72 -5.59 1.56
CA ASP A 29 -8.58 -4.79 0.35
C ASP A 29 -7.08 -4.58 0.03
N ASN A 30 -6.26 -4.23 1.03
CA ASN A 30 -4.81 -4.06 0.87
C ASN A 30 -4.11 -5.35 0.39
N LYS A 31 -4.48 -6.50 0.95
CA LYS A 31 -3.97 -7.81 0.48
C LYS A 31 -4.37 -8.08 -0.97
N SER A 32 -5.64 -7.85 -1.31
CA SER A 32 -6.15 -8.00 -2.68
C SER A 32 -5.41 -7.09 -3.68
N ILE A 33 -5.13 -5.84 -3.29
CA ILE A 33 -4.32 -4.90 -4.10
C ILE A 33 -2.93 -5.48 -4.34
N GLY A 34 -2.29 -6.01 -3.29
CA GLY A 34 -0.97 -6.63 -3.40
C GLY A 34 -0.95 -7.81 -4.37
N GLU A 35 -1.91 -8.72 -4.24
CA GLU A 35 -2.00 -9.93 -5.07
C GLU A 35 -2.30 -9.62 -6.53
N HIS A 36 -3.33 -8.81 -6.79
CA HIS A 36 -3.71 -8.42 -8.15
C HIS A 36 -2.62 -7.57 -8.81
N GLY A 37 -2.05 -6.61 -8.07
CA GLY A 37 -0.98 -5.77 -8.57
C GLY A 37 0.28 -6.56 -8.92
N ALA A 38 0.65 -7.55 -8.08
CA ALA A 38 1.79 -8.42 -8.36
C ALA A 38 1.54 -9.30 -9.59
N CYS A 39 0.36 -9.92 -9.71
CA CYS A 39 -0.02 -10.70 -10.89
C CYS A 39 0.04 -9.87 -12.17
N HIS A 40 -0.61 -8.71 -12.16
CA HIS A 40 -0.67 -7.81 -13.31
C HIS A 40 0.72 -7.32 -13.72
N LEU A 41 1.56 -6.94 -12.75
CA LEU A 41 2.91 -6.46 -13.01
C LEU A 41 3.79 -7.55 -13.63
N LEU A 42 3.75 -8.78 -13.11
CA LEU A 42 4.50 -9.91 -13.67
C LEU A 42 4.06 -10.23 -15.11
N GLN A 43 2.74 -10.26 -15.35
CA GLN A 43 2.20 -10.49 -16.69
C GLN A 43 2.63 -9.42 -17.69
N HIS A 44 2.63 -8.15 -17.28
CA HIS A 44 3.00 -7.03 -18.15
C HIS A 44 4.49 -6.95 -18.44
N VAL A 45 5.34 -7.26 -17.44
CA VAL A 45 6.79 -7.22 -17.60
C VAL A 45 7.29 -8.45 -18.37
N GLY A 46 6.64 -9.61 -18.22
CA GLY A 46 7.04 -10.85 -18.87
C GLY A 46 8.38 -11.41 -18.38
N GLN A 47 8.74 -11.13 -17.12
CA GLN A 47 9.96 -11.61 -16.48
C GLN A 47 9.63 -12.34 -15.19
N ASP A 48 10.42 -13.38 -14.87
CA ASP A 48 10.26 -14.17 -13.64
C ASP A 48 10.58 -13.37 -12.38
N LYS A 49 11.52 -12.42 -12.50
CA LYS A 49 11.89 -11.52 -11.41
C LYS A 49 11.89 -10.06 -11.85
N VAL A 50 11.39 -9.20 -10.98
CA VAL A 50 11.21 -7.76 -11.26
C VAL A 50 12.00 -6.89 -10.31
N ARG A 51 12.48 -5.76 -10.83
CA ARG A 51 13.09 -4.68 -10.04
C ARG A 51 12.07 -3.56 -9.95
N VAL A 52 11.68 -3.18 -8.74
CA VAL A 52 10.59 -2.23 -8.50
C VAL A 52 11.12 -0.91 -7.97
N LEU A 53 10.63 0.22 -8.49
CA LEU A 53 10.80 1.53 -7.86
C LEU A 53 9.50 1.98 -7.19
N THR A 54 9.61 2.49 -5.96
CA THR A 54 8.50 3.05 -5.19
C THR A 54 8.83 4.44 -4.63
N HIS A 55 7.78 5.17 -4.24
CA HIS A 55 7.84 6.56 -3.78
C HIS A 55 6.95 6.79 -2.57
N CYS A 56 7.38 7.67 -1.66
CA CYS A 56 6.75 7.90 -0.36
C CYS A 56 6.70 6.62 0.49
N ASN A 57 5.76 6.57 1.45
CA ASN A 57 5.41 5.38 2.20
C ASN A 57 3.97 4.95 1.90
N THR A 58 3.82 3.67 1.56
CA THR A 58 2.53 3.02 1.27
C THR A 58 2.44 1.66 1.95
N GLY A 59 3.22 1.48 3.01
CA GLY A 59 3.27 0.26 3.80
C GLY A 59 2.21 0.16 4.88
N SER A 60 2.49 -0.71 5.83
CA SER A 60 1.65 -0.94 7.01
C SER A 60 1.55 0.29 7.90
N LEU A 61 2.57 1.17 7.85
CA LEU A 61 2.57 2.43 8.59
C LEU A 61 1.66 3.51 7.95
N ALA A 62 1.10 3.24 6.77
CA ALA A 62 0.23 4.15 6.04
C ALA A 62 -1.22 3.63 5.88
N THR A 63 -1.51 2.38 6.27
CA THR A 63 -2.84 1.76 6.15
C THR A 63 -3.18 0.95 7.40
N ALA A 64 -4.32 0.25 7.44
CA ALA A 64 -4.62 -0.70 8.53
C ALA A 64 -3.55 -1.81 8.67
N GLY A 65 -2.82 -2.08 7.60
CA GLY A 65 -1.79 -3.10 7.52
C GLY A 65 -1.57 -3.55 6.08
N TYR A 66 -0.45 -4.25 5.85
CA TYR A 66 -0.01 -4.75 4.54
C TYR A 66 0.33 -3.68 3.48
N GLY A 67 -0.34 -2.54 3.47
CA GLY A 67 -0.08 -1.45 2.53
C GLY A 67 -0.62 -1.69 1.12
N THR A 68 -0.48 -0.69 0.26
CA THR A 68 -0.95 -0.71 -1.12
C THR A 68 0.20 -1.02 -2.08
N ALA A 69 1.01 -0.03 -2.46
CA ALA A 69 2.15 -0.26 -3.35
C ALA A 69 3.22 -1.13 -2.68
N LEU A 70 3.49 -0.91 -1.40
CA LEU A 70 4.36 -1.79 -0.62
C LEU A 70 3.72 -3.18 -0.42
N GLY A 71 2.38 -3.28 -0.43
CA GLY A 71 1.65 -4.56 -0.46
C GLY A 71 1.90 -5.36 -1.74
N ILE A 72 2.03 -4.69 -2.89
CA ILE A 72 2.44 -5.32 -4.15
C ILE A 72 3.88 -5.85 -4.03
N ILE A 73 4.79 -5.04 -3.48
CA ILE A 73 6.19 -5.44 -3.23
C ILE A 73 6.26 -6.65 -2.29
N ARG A 74 5.51 -6.65 -1.19
CA ARG A 74 5.37 -7.78 -0.26
C ARG A 74 4.89 -9.04 -0.96
N SER A 75 3.88 -8.90 -1.83
CA SER A 75 3.32 -10.03 -2.59
C SER A 75 4.34 -10.59 -3.60
N LEU A 76 5.12 -9.73 -4.26
CA LEU A 76 6.21 -10.15 -5.14
C LEU A 76 7.34 -10.84 -4.37
N HIS A 77 7.69 -10.31 -3.19
CA HIS A 77 8.71 -10.89 -2.31
C HIS A 77 8.32 -12.28 -1.81
N ALA A 78 7.09 -12.43 -1.32
CA ALA A 78 6.56 -13.71 -0.83
C ALA A 78 6.52 -14.80 -1.93
N ARG A 79 6.40 -14.39 -3.21
CA ARG A 79 6.42 -15.28 -4.37
C ARG A 79 7.83 -15.58 -4.89
N GLY A 80 8.88 -14.94 -4.35
CA GLY A 80 10.25 -15.06 -4.86
C GLY A 80 10.48 -14.38 -6.22
N CYS A 81 9.53 -13.56 -6.68
CA CYS A 81 9.56 -12.86 -7.97
C CYS A 81 10.13 -11.43 -7.84
N LEU A 82 10.54 -11.01 -6.65
CA LEU A 82 11.16 -9.72 -6.41
C LEU A 82 12.68 -9.85 -6.44
N GLU A 83 13.31 -9.16 -7.38
CA GLU A 83 14.78 -9.10 -7.46
C GLU A 83 15.32 -8.01 -6.52
N HIS A 84 14.76 -6.81 -6.59
CA HIS A 84 15.24 -5.66 -5.80
C HIS A 84 14.23 -4.52 -5.77
N VAL A 85 14.20 -3.77 -4.67
CA VAL A 85 13.36 -2.56 -4.52
C VAL A 85 14.21 -1.31 -4.40
N TYR A 86 13.84 -0.28 -5.15
CA TYR A 86 14.40 1.06 -5.01
C TYR A 86 13.33 1.96 -4.39
N CYS A 87 13.60 2.48 -3.19
CA CYS A 87 12.74 3.48 -2.56
C CYS A 87 13.40 4.85 -2.65
N THR A 88 12.62 5.88 -2.93
CA THR A 88 13.10 7.27 -2.99
C THR A 88 12.97 7.93 -1.62
N GLU A 89 13.84 8.87 -1.28
CA GLU A 89 13.82 9.53 0.03
C GLU A 89 12.50 10.25 0.33
N THR A 90 11.87 10.86 -0.69
CA THR A 90 10.60 11.62 -0.62
C THR A 90 10.73 12.91 0.19
N ARG A 91 11.54 13.85 -0.30
CA ARG A 91 11.65 15.22 0.26
C ARG A 91 10.29 15.95 0.19
N PRO A 92 10.01 16.88 1.13
CA PRO A 92 10.86 17.28 2.26
C PRO A 92 10.65 16.45 3.55
N TYR A 93 9.65 15.58 3.58
CA TYR A 93 9.21 14.87 4.79
C TYR A 93 9.92 13.53 5.03
N ASN A 94 10.65 13.05 4.03
CA ASN A 94 11.52 11.87 4.09
C ASN A 94 10.76 10.58 4.43
N GLN A 95 9.51 10.42 3.98
CA GLN A 95 8.75 9.22 4.32
C GLN A 95 9.39 7.95 3.76
N GLY A 96 9.95 8.01 2.55
CA GLY A 96 10.60 6.85 1.97
C GLY A 96 11.90 6.47 2.68
N ALA A 97 12.71 7.47 3.04
CA ALA A 97 13.94 7.24 3.81
C ALA A 97 13.69 6.77 5.25
N ARG A 98 12.60 7.25 5.88
CA ARG A 98 12.33 6.97 7.31
C ARG A 98 11.41 5.78 7.54
N LEU A 99 10.35 5.65 6.75
CA LEU A 99 9.29 4.67 6.96
C LEU A 99 9.42 3.50 5.99
N THR A 100 9.52 3.77 4.68
CA THR A 100 9.60 2.69 3.68
C THR A 100 10.88 1.89 3.82
N ALA A 101 12.04 2.55 3.99
CA ALA A 101 13.29 1.87 4.24
C ALA A 101 13.25 1.04 5.54
N TYR A 102 12.59 1.55 6.59
CA TYR A 102 12.40 0.80 7.83
C TYR A 102 11.57 -0.47 7.61
N GLU A 103 10.41 -0.38 6.94
CA GLU A 103 9.55 -1.53 6.67
C GLU A 103 10.27 -2.58 5.79
N LEU A 104 11.02 -2.13 4.77
CA LEU A 104 11.79 -3.03 3.89
C LEU A 104 12.92 -3.75 4.63
N VAL A 105 13.62 -3.07 5.54
CA VAL A 105 14.66 -3.69 6.39
C VAL A 105 14.05 -4.67 7.38
N TYR A 106 12.95 -4.30 8.03
CA TYR A 106 12.24 -5.15 8.98
C TYR A 106 11.79 -6.47 8.33
N GLU A 107 11.29 -6.41 7.10
CA GLU A 107 10.82 -7.57 6.33
C GLU A 107 11.92 -8.28 5.54
N GLN A 108 13.19 -7.85 5.70
CA GLN A 108 14.35 -8.40 5.01
C GLN A 108 14.21 -8.40 3.47
N VAL A 109 13.52 -7.39 2.92
CA VAL A 109 13.34 -7.23 1.48
C VAL A 109 14.61 -6.59 0.88
N PRO A 110 15.19 -7.16 -0.19
CA PRO A 110 16.37 -6.60 -0.84
C PRO A 110 16.03 -5.21 -1.41
N SER A 111 16.63 -4.18 -0.82
CA SER A 111 16.25 -2.80 -1.09
C SER A 111 17.42 -1.82 -1.10
N THR A 112 17.20 -0.68 -1.75
CA THR A 112 18.15 0.44 -1.80
C THR A 112 17.41 1.77 -1.76
N LEU A 113 17.79 2.62 -0.82
CA LEU A 113 17.34 4.00 -0.75
C LEU A 113 18.10 4.85 -1.77
N ILE A 114 17.38 5.67 -2.54
CA ILE A 114 17.94 6.63 -3.49
C ILE A 114 17.39 8.03 -3.24
N ALA A 115 18.12 9.07 -3.62
CA ALA A 115 17.59 10.43 -3.63
C ALA A 115 16.49 10.58 -4.69
N ASP A 116 15.56 11.52 -4.49
CA ASP A 116 14.45 11.72 -5.44
C ASP A 116 14.98 12.07 -6.85
N SER A 117 16.05 12.87 -6.91
CA SER A 117 16.72 13.27 -8.15
C SER A 117 17.46 12.14 -8.87
N MET A 118 17.68 10.99 -8.21
CA MET A 118 18.36 9.83 -8.81
C MET A 118 17.39 8.88 -9.53
N ALA A 119 16.07 9.10 -9.44
CA ALA A 119 15.08 8.17 -9.98
C ALA A 119 15.26 7.89 -11.47
N SER A 120 15.50 8.93 -12.29
CA SER A 120 15.70 8.79 -13.74
C SER A 120 16.95 7.99 -14.09
N LEU A 121 18.07 8.29 -13.42
CA LEU A 121 19.33 7.57 -13.59
C LEU A 121 19.19 6.11 -13.13
N ALA A 122 18.52 5.88 -11.99
CA ALA A 122 18.28 4.54 -11.47
C ALA A 122 17.41 3.70 -12.42
N MET A 123 16.36 4.28 -13.02
CA MET A 123 15.54 3.59 -14.01
C MET A 123 16.38 3.11 -15.20
N LYS A 124 17.31 3.95 -15.69
CA LYS A 124 18.21 3.62 -16.80
C LYS A 124 19.26 2.58 -16.41
N GLU A 125 20.04 2.83 -15.37
CA GLU A 125 21.21 2.03 -15.01
C GLU A 125 20.86 0.71 -14.31
N LYS A 126 19.80 0.71 -13.49
CA LYS A 126 19.40 -0.46 -12.70
C LYS A 126 18.36 -1.33 -13.39
N LYS A 127 17.99 -1.00 -14.64
CA LYS A 127 17.01 -1.73 -15.46
C LYS A 127 15.72 -2.00 -14.68
N ILE A 128 15.15 -0.95 -14.10
CA ILE A 128 13.94 -1.04 -13.29
C ILE A 128 12.78 -1.43 -14.21
N THR A 129 12.15 -2.56 -13.93
CA THR A 129 11.13 -3.15 -14.80
C THR A 129 9.71 -2.92 -14.27
N GLY A 130 9.55 -2.79 -12.94
CA GLY A 130 8.30 -2.43 -12.29
C GLY A 130 8.31 -1.00 -11.76
N ARG A 131 7.28 -0.21 -12.08
CA ARG A 131 7.07 1.12 -11.50
C ARG A 131 5.81 1.11 -10.66
N CYS A 132 5.96 1.11 -9.34
CA CYS A 132 4.84 1.14 -8.41
C CYS A 132 4.71 2.54 -7.81
N LEU A 133 3.97 3.40 -8.51
CA LEU A 133 3.45 4.66 -7.98
C LEU A 133 1.97 4.46 -7.70
N VAL A 134 1.59 4.33 -6.43
CA VAL A 134 0.18 4.41 -6.04
C VAL A 134 0.01 5.71 -5.26
N PHE A 135 -0.70 6.66 -5.87
CA PHE A 135 -1.17 7.84 -5.17
C PHE A 135 -2.12 7.41 -4.06
N PHE A 136 -1.94 7.99 -2.87
CA PHE A 136 -2.68 7.78 -1.62
C PHE A 136 -4.23 7.81 -1.72
N PHE A 137 -4.77 8.20 -2.88
CA PHE A 137 -6.18 8.53 -3.07
C PHE A 137 -7.14 7.33 -3.07
N PHE A 138 -6.66 6.10 -3.27
CA PHE A 138 -7.53 4.93 -3.42
C PHE A 138 -7.99 4.27 -2.12
N CYS A 139 -7.29 4.47 -0.99
CA CYS A 139 -7.74 3.91 0.31
C CYS A 139 -8.85 4.74 0.98
N ILE A 140 -8.98 6.04 0.68
CA ILE A 140 -9.95 6.93 1.37
C ILE A 140 -11.29 7.05 0.61
N THR A 141 -11.30 6.74 -0.69
CA THR A 141 -12.48 6.97 -1.55
C THR A 141 -13.74 6.15 -1.20
N PRO A 142 -13.67 4.88 -0.73
CA PRO A 142 -14.89 4.14 -0.38
C PRO A 142 -15.58 4.67 0.89
N VAL A 143 -14.83 5.35 1.77
CA VAL A 143 -15.36 5.90 3.03
C VAL A 143 -16.14 7.20 2.76
N LEU A 144 -15.63 8.08 1.89
CA LEU A 144 -16.35 9.32 1.54
C LEU A 144 -17.54 9.09 0.61
N SER A 145 -17.48 8.13 -0.32
CA SER A 145 -18.60 7.91 -1.25
C SER A 145 -19.85 7.36 -0.56
N ARG A 146 -19.69 6.56 0.50
CA ARG A 146 -20.80 6.07 1.32
C ARG A 146 -21.34 7.09 2.31
N PHE A 147 -20.54 8.08 2.71
CA PHE A 147 -21.00 9.18 3.57
C PHE A 147 -21.86 10.18 2.78
N HIS A 148 -21.51 10.47 1.52
CA HIS A 148 -22.34 11.31 0.65
C HIS A 148 -23.62 10.63 0.14
N ALA A 149 -23.68 9.29 0.10
CA ALA A 149 -24.86 8.56 -0.37
C ALA A 149 -25.92 8.31 0.73
N ARG A 150 -25.68 8.76 1.97
CA ARG A 150 -26.56 8.49 3.13
C ARG A 150 -26.86 9.72 4.01
N ILE A 151 -26.50 10.92 3.57
CA ILE A 151 -26.94 12.21 4.13
C ILE A 151 -27.80 12.88 3.06
#